data_AF-A0A5S9ITA9-F1
#
_entry.id   AF-A0A5S9ITA9-F1
#
_cell.length_a   1.000
_cell.length_b   1.000
_cell.length_c   1.000
_cell.angle_alpha   90.00
_cell.angle_beta   90.00
_cell.angle_gamma   90.00
#
_symmetry.space_group_name_H-M   'P 1'
#
loop_
_entity.id
_entity.type
_entity.pdbx_description
1 polymer ?
#
loop_
_entity_poly.entity_id
_entity_poly.type
_entity_poly.pdbx_seq_one_letter_code
_entity_poly.pdbx_strand_id
1 'polypeptide(L)'
;MITLVKINCSYFEQACVQTIIGILGTLDKFYNKKTIIVDLSPEGLTTLAFGISSLSRKNNIIDVVSGKVHYEDAIFCQNNSNFCILPYGYYVEDWYPDEDNFLLLDEVLQKLNSTFDFVFVYDSSLNCFFYPHILEMVDNALFPTNATYSQAIVSVLQGMREFKEHNAKIREKKHILGVVGHYEKMDQIVKEVFRYWEEKRVKLFKPIIEVTREFTESIGLGEFIWDYAPDCKSIKDYRELSQDFLNTCSRKIVRSKVLEDVDDGTNYYGCTFFLPETKFYQVLCSRFEHCSFRSKIQFHSLRGCEFVNCGFSDEFLLDLSDLNLTRLPWYIYTIRDLKTLDISGNSLGDQSMRLLLEHLPDCRIIR
;
A
#
# COMPACT_ATOMS: atom_id res chain seq x y z
N MET A 1 0.83 3.24 8.12
CA MET A 1 0.25 2.91 6.84
C MET A 1 0.76 1.54 6.44
N ILE A 2 -0.09 0.52 6.57
CA ILE A 2 0.14 -0.75 5.87
C ILE A 2 -0.71 -0.62 4.61
N THR A 3 -0.22 0.22 3.68
CA THR A 3 -0.75 0.26 2.33
C THR A 3 -0.13 -0.90 1.59
N LEU A 4 -0.96 -1.88 1.30
CA LEU A 4 -0.57 -3.10 0.62
C LEU A 4 -0.90 -2.95 -0.85
N VAL A 5 0.14 -2.95 -1.67
CA VAL A 5 0.00 -2.97 -3.12
C VAL A 5 0.25 -4.34 -3.69
N LYS A 6 -0.75 -4.73 -4.47
CA LYS A 6 -0.69 -5.74 -5.50
C LYS A 6 0.33 -5.28 -6.55
N ILE A 7 1.41 -6.04 -6.73
CA ILE A 7 2.33 -5.84 -7.86
C ILE A 7 2.20 -7.03 -8.80
N ASN A 8 1.68 -6.72 -9.98
CA ASN A 8 1.86 -7.44 -11.24
C ASN A 8 1.57 -8.95 -11.20
N CYS A 9 0.30 -9.31 -11.44
CA CYS A 9 -0.11 -10.66 -11.77
C CYS A 9 -0.84 -10.66 -13.10
N SER A 10 -0.10 -10.47 -14.18
CA SER A 10 -0.57 -10.65 -15.56
C SER A 10 -1.10 -12.06 -15.84
N TYR A 11 -0.88 -13.02 -14.94
CA TYR A 11 -1.19 -14.42 -15.16
C TYR A 11 -2.06 -15.08 -14.07
N PHE A 12 -2.29 -14.43 -12.92
CA PHE A 12 -2.88 -15.09 -11.73
C PHE A 12 -3.90 -14.23 -10.98
N GLU A 13 -4.82 -13.58 -11.68
CA GLU A 13 -5.80 -12.67 -11.07
C GLU A 13 -6.62 -13.31 -9.95
N GLN A 14 -7.04 -14.56 -10.12
CA GLN A 14 -7.80 -15.30 -9.12
C GLN A 14 -7.02 -15.48 -7.80
N ALA A 15 -5.72 -15.77 -7.87
CA ALA A 15 -4.87 -15.90 -6.69
C ALA A 15 -4.76 -14.58 -5.93
N CYS A 16 -4.74 -13.45 -6.65
CA CYS A 16 -4.76 -12.13 -6.04
C CYS A 16 -6.08 -11.87 -5.32
N VAL A 17 -7.22 -12.09 -6.00
CA VAL A 17 -8.54 -11.85 -5.42
C VAL A 17 -8.74 -12.73 -4.17
N GLN A 18 -8.40 -14.02 -4.25
CA GLN A 18 -8.46 -14.91 -3.08
C GLN A 18 -7.57 -14.44 -1.94
N THR A 19 -6.35 -13.98 -2.23
CA THR A 19 -5.45 -13.43 -1.19
C THR A 19 -6.05 -12.22 -0.51
N ILE A 20 -6.56 -11.29 -1.30
CA ILE A 20 -7.11 -10.03 -0.86
C ILE A 20 -8.34 -10.27 0.01
N ILE A 21 -9.30 -11.02 -0.50
CA ILE A 21 -10.53 -11.34 0.22
C ILE A 21 -10.17 -12.16 1.46
N GLY A 22 -9.35 -13.21 1.29
CA GLY A 22 -8.94 -14.12 2.37
C GLY A 22 -8.25 -13.40 3.53
N ILE A 23 -7.28 -12.53 3.25
CA ILE A 23 -6.61 -11.74 4.30
C ILE A 23 -7.58 -10.72 4.89
N LEU A 24 -8.16 -9.81 4.10
CA LEU A 24 -8.89 -8.67 4.64
C LEU A 24 -10.15 -9.08 5.41
N GLY A 25 -10.89 -10.06 4.93
CA GLY A 25 -12.05 -10.53 5.67
C GLY A 25 -11.67 -11.41 6.87
N THR A 26 -10.50 -12.07 6.87
CA THR A 26 -9.97 -12.69 8.10
C THR A 26 -9.63 -11.62 9.15
N LEU A 27 -9.01 -10.51 8.74
CA LEU A 27 -8.68 -9.39 9.61
C LEU A 27 -9.93 -8.73 10.22
N ASP A 28 -10.99 -8.55 9.44
CA ASP A 28 -12.31 -8.12 9.93
C ASP A 28 -12.87 -9.14 10.94
N LYS A 29 -13.09 -10.38 10.50
CA LYS A 29 -13.82 -11.41 11.26
C LYS A 29 -13.13 -11.85 12.54
N PHE A 30 -11.80 -11.96 12.54
CA PHE A 30 -11.05 -12.56 13.65
C PHE A 30 -10.17 -11.58 14.43
N TYR A 31 -9.88 -10.41 13.87
CA TYR A 31 -8.94 -9.45 14.47
C TYR A 31 -9.57 -8.07 14.71
N ASN A 32 -10.86 -7.89 14.38
CA ASN A 32 -11.59 -6.64 14.53
C ASN A 32 -10.85 -5.44 13.92
N LYS A 33 -10.32 -5.65 12.70
CA LYS A 33 -9.60 -4.64 11.94
C LYS A 33 -10.49 -4.00 10.90
N LYS A 34 -10.41 -2.69 10.77
CA LYS A 34 -11.07 -1.94 9.71
C LYS A 34 -10.26 -2.01 8.43
N THR A 35 -10.81 -2.68 7.43
CA THR A 35 -10.12 -2.99 6.18
C THR A 35 -10.87 -2.37 5.01
N ILE A 36 -10.10 -1.85 4.05
CA ILE A 36 -10.66 -1.42 2.76
C ILE A 36 -9.77 -1.88 1.62
N ILE A 37 -10.40 -2.23 0.51
CA ILE A 37 -9.74 -2.39 -0.78
C ILE A 37 -10.20 -1.32 -1.78
N VAL A 38 -9.25 -0.70 -2.48
CA VAL A 38 -9.49 0.14 -3.66
C VAL A 38 -9.25 -0.70 -4.91
N ASP A 39 -10.30 -0.97 -5.67
CA ASP A 39 -10.26 -1.80 -6.88
C ASP A 39 -10.10 -0.92 -8.12
N LEU A 40 -8.88 -0.86 -8.66
CA LEU A 40 -8.49 -0.13 -9.88
C LEU A 40 -8.42 -1.06 -11.11
N SER A 41 -8.79 -2.34 -10.94
CA SER A 41 -8.66 -3.38 -11.97
C SER A 41 -9.84 -3.29 -12.96
N PRO A 42 -9.59 -3.07 -14.27
CA PRO A 42 -10.65 -3.01 -15.27
C PRO A 42 -11.59 -4.21 -15.32
N GLU A 43 -11.09 -5.38 -14.92
CA GLU A 43 -11.83 -6.65 -14.87
C GLU A 43 -12.84 -6.68 -13.71
N GLY A 44 -12.65 -5.85 -12.68
CA GLY A 44 -13.56 -5.72 -11.55
C GLY A 44 -13.78 -7.00 -10.75
N LEU A 45 -12.82 -7.94 -10.74
CA LEU A 45 -13.00 -9.24 -10.06
C LEU A 45 -13.14 -9.11 -8.54
N THR A 46 -12.43 -8.15 -7.91
CA THR A 46 -12.61 -7.88 -6.48
C THR A 46 -13.99 -7.27 -6.24
N THR A 47 -14.41 -6.33 -7.09
CA THR A 47 -15.76 -5.75 -7.06
C THR A 47 -16.85 -6.84 -7.15
N LEU A 48 -16.68 -7.81 -8.06
CA LEU A 48 -17.57 -8.98 -8.17
C LEU A 48 -17.55 -9.84 -6.91
N ALA A 49 -16.38 -10.09 -6.32
CA ALA A 49 -16.25 -10.88 -5.09
C ALA A 49 -17.01 -10.25 -3.90
N PHE A 50 -17.28 -8.94 -3.94
CA PHE A 50 -18.13 -8.23 -2.98
C PHE A 50 -19.63 -8.28 -3.31
N GLY A 51 -20.03 -9.03 -4.34
CA GLY A 51 -21.42 -9.10 -4.82
C GLY A 51 -21.86 -7.86 -5.59
N ILE A 52 -20.92 -7.04 -6.06
CA ILE A 52 -21.21 -5.79 -6.76
C ILE A 52 -21.04 -6.01 -8.26
N SER A 53 -22.06 -5.67 -9.04
CA SER A 53 -21.95 -5.60 -10.50
C SER A 53 -21.23 -4.31 -10.92
N SER A 54 -20.05 -4.45 -11.52
CA SER A 54 -19.23 -3.33 -12.04
C SER A 54 -19.91 -2.54 -13.16
N LEU A 55 -20.84 -3.16 -13.89
CA LEU A 55 -21.56 -2.56 -15.03
C LEU A 55 -22.71 -1.62 -14.62
N SER A 56 -23.20 -1.72 -13.38
CA SER A 56 -24.43 -1.03 -12.96
C SER A 56 -24.22 0.00 -11.86
N ARG A 57 -22.99 0.15 -11.35
CA ARG A 57 -22.72 0.96 -10.16
C ARG A 57 -22.27 2.40 -10.49
N LYS A 58 -23.08 3.37 -10.05
CA LYS A 58 -22.86 4.82 -10.26
C LYS A 58 -21.90 5.50 -9.28
N ASN A 59 -21.47 4.81 -8.21
CA ASN A 59 -20.52 5.35 -7.23
C ASN A 59 -19.35 4.36 -7.10
N ASN A 60 -18.22 4.70 -7.70
CA ASN A 60 -17.04 3.83 -7.85
C ASN A 60 -15.76 4.69 -7.83
N ILE A 61 -14.59 4.04 -7.83
CA ILE A 61 -13.29 4.74 -7.78
C ILE A 61 -13.09 5.69 -8.96
N ILE A 62 -13.58 5.35 -10.15
CA ILE A 62 -13.41 6.18 -11.36
C ILE A 62 -14.17 7.49 -11.21
N ASP A 63 -15.41 7.44 -10.72
CA ASP A 63 -16.19 8.64 -10.43
C ASP A 63 -15.58 9.49 -9.31
N VAL A 64 -14.96 8.84 -8.32
CA VAL A 64 -14.24 9.53 -7.24
C VAL A 64 -13.03 10.28 -7.78
N VAL A 65 -12.13 9.60 -8.51
CA VAL A 65 -10.92 10.26 -9.06
C VAL A 65 -11.25 11.24 -10.19
N SER A 66 -12.45 11.15 -10.78
CA SER A 66 -12.99 12.15 -11.70
C SER A 66 -13.64 13.35 -11.00
N GLY A 67 -13.67 13.40 -9.67
CA GLY A 67 -14.29 14.48 -8.89
C GLY A 67 -15.83 14.53 -8.96
N LYS A 68 -16.47 13.47 -9.47
CA LYS A 68 -17.94 13.41 -9.62
C LYS A 68 -18.65 12.98 -8.34
N VAL A 69 -17.97 12.21 -7.50
CA VAL A 69 -18.51 11.63 -6.26
C VAL A 69 -17.48 11.77 -5.15
N HIS A 70 -17.91 12.12 -3.94
CA HIS A 70 -17.04 12.12 -2.77
C HIS A 70 -16.68 10.68 -2.38
N TYR A 71 -15.43 10.41 -1.99
CA TYR A 71 -14.95 9.04 -1.78
C TYR A 71 -15.80 8.25 -0.77
N GLU A 72 -16.29 8.92 0.29
CA GLU A 72 -17.12 8.28 1.32
C GLU A 72 -18.44 7.72 0.77
N ASP A 73 -19.04 8.39 -0.21
CA ASP A 73 -20.30 7.99 -0.84
C ASP A 73 -20.12 6.81 -1.83
N ALA A 74 -18.87 6.51 -2.18
CA ALA A 74 -18.52 5.41 -3.06
C ALA A 74 -18.04 4.16 -2.30
N ILE A 75 -17.71 4.29 -1.01
CA ILE A 75 -17.34 3.15 -0.16
C ILE A 75 -18.55 2.23 0.03
N PHE A 76 -18.34 0.94 -0.15
CA PHE A 76 -19.27 -0.11 0.21
C PHE A 76 -18.69 -0.95 1.33
N CYS A 77 -19.44 -1.18 2.41
CA CYS A 77 -19.05 -2.11 3.46
C CYS A 77 -20.01 -3.30 3.46
N GLN A 78 -19.46 -4.50 3.48
CA GLN A 78 -20.27 -5.72 3.44
C GLN A 78 -21.11 -5.85 4.71
N ASN A 79 -22.44 -6.00 4.61
CA ASN A 79 -23.30 -6.28 5.77
C ASN A 79 -23.07 -5.33 6.97
N ASN A 80 -22.69 -4.08 6.71
CA ASN A 80 -22.25 -3.10 7.72
C ASN A 80 -21.08 -3.56 8.61
N SER A 81 -20.17 -4.38 8.07
CA SER A 81 -18.94 -4.84 8.75
C SER A 81 -17.80 -3.82 8.63
N ASN A 82 -16.66 -4.14 9.23
CA ASN A 82 -15.42 -3.37 9.09
C ASN A 82 -14.67 -3.72 7.79
N PHE A 83 -15.27 -4.51 6.89
CA PHE A 83 -14.70 -4.93 5.61
C PHE A 83 -15.35 -4.20 4.44
N CYS A 84 -14.60 -3.29 3.84
CA CYS A 84 -15.10 -2.37 2.84
C CYS A 84 -14.33 -2.44 1.51
N ILE A 85 -14.94 -1.90 0.47
CA ILE A 85 -14.38 -1.74 -0.87
C ILE A 85 -14.74 -0.36 -1.42
N LEU A 86 -13.79 0.25 -2.11
CA LEU A 86 -14.03 1.32 -3.07
C LEU A 86 -13.99 0.65 -4.46
N PRO A 87 -15.16 0.32 -5.04
CA PRO A 87 -15.24 -0.62 -6.15
C PRO A 87 -14.79 0.01 -7.45
N TYR A 88 -14.40 -0.85 -8.39
CA TYR A 88 -14.15 -0.46 -9.76
C TYR A 88 -15.46 -0.09 -10.45
N GLY A 89 -15.40 0.90 -11.34
CA GLY A 89 -16.52 1.29 -12.20
C GLY A 89 -16.10 1.19 -13.65
N TYR A 90 -16.96 0.62 -14.48
CA TYR A 90 -16.71 0.60 -15.92
C TYR A 90 -16.69 2.04 -16.45
N TYR A 91 -15.59 2.44 -17.08
CA TYR A 91 -15.53 3.69 -17.83
C TYR A 91 -15.86 3.43 -19.30
N VAL A 92 -16.59 4.36 -19.90
CA VAL A 92 -16.85 4.36 -21.34
C VAL A 92 -15.52 4.58 -22.07
N GLU A 93 -15.32 3.94 -23.22
CA GLU A 93 -14.19 4.18 -24.11
C GLU A 93 -13.93 5.70 -24.24
N ASP A 94 -12.67 6.12 -24.04
CA ASP A 94 -12.13 7.50 -24.03
C ASP A 94 -11.85 8.17 -22.67
N TRP A 95 -12.02 7.50 -21.53
CA TRP A 95 -11.53 8.04 -20.25
C TRP A 95 -10.05 7.68 -20.01
N TYR A 96 -9.19 8.70 -19.97
CA TYR A 96 -7.78 8.58 -19.63
C TYR A 96 -7.49 9.45 -18.41
N PRO A 97 -6.93 8.89 -17.33
CA PRO A 97 -6.61 9.69 -16.15
C PRO A 97 -5.52 10.71 -16.47
N ASP A 98 -5.77 11.95 -16.07
CA ASP A 98 -4.80 13.04 -16.11
C ASP A 98 -4.15 13.29 -14.74
N GLU A 99 -3.30 14.32 -14.65
CA GLU A 99 -2.58 14.66 -13.43
C GLU A 99 -3.52 14.96 -12.24
N ASP A 100 -4.63 15.66 -12.47
CA ASP A 100 -5.59 15.98 -11.42
C ASP A 100 -6.27 14.71 -10.90
N ASN A 101 -6.57 13.75 -11.77
CA ASN A 101 -7.11 12.44 -11.35
C ASN A 101 -6.14 11.68 -10.43
N PHE A 102 -4.83 11.71 -10.73
CA PHE A 102 -3.83 11.05 -9.89
C PHE A 102 -3.61 11.76 -8.55
N LEU A 103 -3.68 13.09 -8.51
CA LEU A 103 -3.61 13.86 -7.26
C LEU A 103 -4.80 13.52 -6.35
N LEU A 104 -6.00 13.43 -6.95
CA LEU A 104 -7.20 13.07 -6.21
C LEU A 104 -7.15 11.62 -5.70
N LEU A 105 -6.63 10.68 -6.51
CA LEU A 105 -6.41 9.30 -6.06
C LEU A 105 -5.49 9.25 -4.84
N ASP A 106 -4.36 9.96 -4.87
CA ASP A 106 -3.42 9.99 -3.74
C ASP A 106 -4.11 10.57 -2.50
N GLU A 107 -4.78 11.72 -2.62
CA GLU A 107 -5.52 12.33 -1.50
C GLU A 107 -6.51 11.33 -0.88
N VAL A 108 -7.30 10.64 -1.70
CA VAL A 108 -8.26 9.64 -1.23
C VAL A 108 -7.54 8.51 -0.49
N LEU A 109 -6.45 7.96 -1.03
CA LEU A 109 -5.66 6.92 -0.36
C LEU A 109 -5.15 7.38 1.02
N GLN A 110 -4.80 8.66 1.15
CA GLN A 110 -4.40 9.23 2.45
C GLN A 110 -5.53 9.33 3.46
N LYS A 111 -6.69 9.82 3.02
CA LYS A 111 -7.90 9.86 3.86
C LYS A 111 -8.30 8.46 4.31
N LEU A 112 -8.25 7.49 3.41
CA LEU A 112 -8.50 6.09 3.73
C LEU A 112 -7.50 5.55 4.74
N ASN A 113 -6.21 5.81 4.57
CA ASN A 113 -5.21 5.35 5.54
C ASN A 113 -5.38 5.98 6.94
N SER A 114 -5.92 7.19 7.04
CA SER A 114 -6.24 7.80 8.35
C SER A 114 -7.45 7.15 9.03
N THR A 115 -8.27 6.43 8.26
CA THR A 115 -9.59 5.93 8.67
C THR A 115 -9.65 4.41 8.85
N PHE A 116 -8.78 3.67 8.16
CA PHE A 116 -8.76 2.21 8.12
C PHE A 116 -7.43 1.67 8.69
N ASP A 117 -7.48 0.53 9.38
CA ASP A 117 -6.27 -0.17 9.86
C ASP A 117 -5.42 -0.69 8.69
N PHE A 118 -6.08 -1.18 7.63
CA PHE A 118 -5.45 -1.72 6.43
C PHE A 118 -6.12 -1.21 5.17
N VAL A 119 -5.32 -0.69 4.24
CA VAL A 119 -5.75 -0.22 2.92
C VAL A 119 -5.03 -1.04 1.86
N PHE A 120 -5.78 -1.79 1.06
CA PHE A 120 -5.26 -2.54 -0.06
C PHE A 120 -5.58 -1.81 -1.36
N VAL A 121 -4.63 -1.75 -2.29
CA VAL A 121 -4.86 -1.21 -3.64
C VAL A 121 -4.61 -2.32 -4.65
N TYR A 122 -5.63 -2.63 -5.45
CA TYR A 122 -5.62 -3.73 -6.41
C TYR A 122 -5.75 -3.19 -7.83
N ASP A 123 -4.74 -3.43 -8.66
CA ASP A 123 -4.69 -2.99 -10.07
C ASP A 123 -4.18 -4.10 -10.99
N SER A 124 -4.93 -4.55 -12.01
CA SER A 124 -4.39 -5.56 -12.94
C SER A 124 -3.23 -4.96 -13.72
N SER A 125 -2.26 -5.78 -14.11
CA SER A 125 -1.12 -5.32 -14.92
C SER A 125 -1.53 -4.82 -16.31
N LEU A 126 -2.81 -4.91 -16.66
CA LEU A 126 -3.37 -4.39 -17.91
C LEU A 126 -3.64 -2.88 -17.84
N ASN A 127 -3.69 -2.29 -16.64
CA ASN A 127 -3.93 -0.87 -16.46
C ASN A 127 -2.62 -0.07 -16.48
N CYS A 128 -2.07 0.13 -17.68
CA CYS A 128 -0.77 0.80 -17.86
C CYS A 128 -0.74 2.25 -17.34
N PHE A 129 -1.90 2.90 -17.19
CA PHE A 129 -2.01 4.28 -16.72
C PHE A 129 -1.82 4.41 -15.21
N PHE A 130 -2.47 3.58 -14.40
CA PHE A 130 -2.39 3.69 -12.94
C PHE A 130 -1.12 3.09 -12.37
N TYR A 131 -0.62 2.00 -12.96
CA TYR A 131 0.45 1.21 -12.37
C TYR A 131 1.68 2.03 -11.92
N PRO A 132 2.29 2.90 -12.75
CA PRO A 132 3.44 3.71 -12.32
C PRO A 132 3.12 4.62 -11.13
N HIS A 133 1.93 5.22 -11.14
CA HIS A 133 1.48 6.12 -10.09
C HIS A 133 1.16 5.38 -8.79
N ILE A 134 0.60 4.17 -8.86
CA ILE A 134 0.37 3.30 -7.69
C ILE A 134 1.71 2.94 -7.05
N LEU A 135 2.72 2.57 -7.84
CA LEU A 135 4.05 2.27 -7.29
C LEU A 135 4.57 3.44 -6.46
N GLU A 136 4.29 4.68 -6.86
CA GLU A 136 4.62 5.89 -6.12
C GLU A 136 3.69 6.20 -4.94
N MET A 137 2.45 5.74 -4.89
CA MET A 137 1.48 6.08 -3.82
C MET A 137 1.51 5.12 -2.63
N VAL A 138 2.18 3.98 -2.76
CA VAL A 138 2.10 2.89 -1.78
C VAL A 138 3.39 2.58 -1.05
N ASP A 139 3.29 2.02 0.15
CA ASP A 139 4.44 1.82 1.05
C ASP A 139 4.98 0.40 1.05
N ASN A 140 4.12 -0.58 0.77
CA ASN A 140 4.47 -1.99 0.86
C ASN A 140 3.90 -2.77 -0.32
N ALA A 141 4.62 -3.82 -0.72
CA ALA A 141 4.22 -4.72 -1.79
C ALA A 141 3.98 -6.14 -1.27
N LEU A 142 2.86 -6.74 -1.68
CA LEU A 142 2.56 -8.16 -1.50
C LEU A 142 2.38 -8.80 -2.87
N PHE A 143 2.97 -9.99 -3.05
CA PHE A 143 2.96 -10.70 -4.32
C PHE A 143 2.18 -12.02 -4.20
N PRO A 144 0.86 -12.03 -4.44
CA PRO A 144 0.13 -13.27 -4.64
C PRO A 144 0.62 -13.99 -5.90
N THR A 145 0.57 -15.31 -5.93
CA THR A 145 0.95 -16.09 -7.12
C THR A 145 0.36 -17.51 -7.06
N ASN A 146 0.26 -18.20 -8.19
CA ASN A 146 -0.19 -19.59 -8.26
C ASN A 146 0.93 -20.51 -8.77
N ALA A 147 1.51 -21.29 -7.86
CA ALA A 147 2.62 -22.19 -8.10
C ALA A 147 2.25 -23.45 -8.90
N THR A 148 0.97 -23.66 -9.22
CA THR A 148 0.53 -24.68 -10.18
C THR A 148 1.22 -24.50 -11.54
N TYR A 149 1.63 -23.27 -11.86
CA TYR A 149 2.27 -22.90 -13.10
C TYR A 149 3.72 -22.49 -12.86
N SER A 150 4.67 -23.04 -13.63
CA SER A 150 6.10 -22.70 -13.48
C SER A 150 6.40 -21.21 -13.76
N GLN A 151 5.53 -20.54 -14.52
CA GLN A 151 5.54 -19.11 -14.78
C GLN A 151 5.44 -18.27 -13.49
N ALA A 152 4.96 -18.83 -12.38
CA ALA A 152 4.93 -18.19 -11.07
C ALA A 152 6.31 -17.67 -10.65
N ILE A 153 7.39 -18.41 -10.96
CA ILE A 153 8.76 -17.99 -10.65
C ILE A 153 9.09 -16.66 -11.33
N VAL A 154 8.87 -16.60 -12.64
CA VAL A 154 9.25 -15.45 -13.47
C VAL A 154 8.38 -14.25 -13.10
N SER A 155 7.07 -14.44 -12.96
CA SER A 155 6.11 -13.39 -12.58
C SER A 155 6.50 -12.73 -11.25
N VAL A 156 6.76 -13.52 -10.20
CA VAL A 156 7.15 -12.98 -8.88
C VAL A 156 8.49 -12.25 -8.97
N LEU A 157 9.50 -12.84 -9.60
CA LEU A 157 10.82 -12.22 -9.69
C LEU A 157 10.81 -10.92 -10.49
N GLN A 158 10.03 -10.87 -11.57
CA GLN A 158 9.89 -9.67 -12.39
C GLN A 158 9.19 -8.57 -11.60
N GLY A 159 8.04 -8.84 -10.98
CA GLY A 159 7.34 -7.83 -10.18
C GLY A 159 8.19 -7.32 -9.00
N MET A 160 8.91 -8.21 -8.30
CA MET A 160 9.82 -7.81 -7.23
C MET A 160 10.98 -6.93 -7.75
N ARG A 161 11.47 -7.20 -8.96
CA ARG A 161 12.51 -6.40 -9.59
C ARG A 161 11.99 -5.03 -9.98
N GLU A 162 10.85 -4.96 -10.67
CA GLU A 162 10.19 -3.72 -11.06
C GLU A 162 9.96 -2.81 -9.85
N PHE A 163 9.45 -3.36 -8.74
CA PHE A 163 9.28 -2.60 -7.50
C PHE A 163 10.59 -2.04 -6.97
N LYS A 164 11.63 -2.87 -6.89
CA LYS A 164 12.96 -2.45 -6.39
C LYS A 164 13.60 -1.40 -7.29
N GLU A 165 13.51 -1.56 -8.60
CA GLU A 165 14.07 -0.62 -9.58
C GLU A 165 13.32 0.72 -9.52
N HIS A 166 11.99 0.70 -9.42
CA HIS A 166 11.20 1.90 -9.20
C HIS A 166 11.62 2.62 -7.90
N ASN A 167 11.69 1.89 -6.79
CA ASN A 167 12.11 2.43 -5.49
C ASN A 167 13.51 3.05 -5.52
N ALA A 168 14.44 2.40 -6.22
CA ALA A 168 15.80 2.92 -6.41
C ALA A 168 15.81 4.22 -7.21
N LYS A 169 14.98 4.33 -8.26
CA LYS A 169 14.87 5.55 -9.09
C LYS A 169 14.40 6.76 -8.27
N ILE A 170 13.40 6.57 -7.41
CA ILE A 170 12.84 7.65 -6.57
C ILE A 170 13.53 7.78 -5.20
N ARG A 171 14.61 7.01 -4.97
CA ARG A 171 15.37 6.94 -3.70
C ARG A 171 14.51 6.66 -2.47
N GLU A 172 13.49 5.81 -2.58
CA GLU A 172 12.63 5.41 -1.46
C GLU A 172 12.91 3.96 -1.01
N LYS A 173 12.68 3.66 0.27
CA LYS A 173 12.93 2.34 0.88
C LYS A 173 11.66 1.50 1.12
N LYS A 174 10.78 1.38 0.12
CA LYS A 174 9.52 0.62 0.31
C LYS A 174 9.77 -0.88 0.53
N HIS A 175 8.89 -1.52 1.29
CA HIS A 175 9.10 -2.91 1.70
C HIS A 175 8.34 -3.92 0.84
N ILE A 176 9.01 -5.01 0.48
CA ILE A 176 8.33 -6.20 -0.03
C ILE A 176 7.97 -7.06 1.18
N LEU A 177 6.68 -7.17 1.49
CA LEU A 177 6.20 -7.93 2.65
C LEU A 177 6.45 -9.42 2.48
N GLY A 178 6.32 -9.91 1.25
CA GLY A 178 6.53 -11.30 0.87
C GLY A 178 5.64 -11.73 -0.28
N VAL A 179 5.59 -13.05 -0.49
CA VAL A 179 4.84 -13.71 -1.55
C VAL A 179 3.80 -14.63 -0.92
N VAL A 180 2.56 -14.55 -1.39
CA VAL A 180 1.48 -15.48 -1.00
C VAL A 180 1.30 -16.51 -2.10
N GLY A 181 1.82 -17.72 -1.87
CA GLY A 181 1.71 -18.81 -2.83
C GLY A 181 0.37 -19.53 -2.75
N HIS A 182 -0.18 -19.89 -3.89
CA HIS A 182 -1.33 -20.76 -4.04
C HIS A 182 -0.96 -21.98 -4.88
N TYR A 183 -1.71 -23.08 -4.75
CA TYR A 183 -1.62 -24.22 -5.66
C TYR A 183 -2.96 -24.95 -5.71
N GLU A 184 -3.23 -25.64 -6.83
CA GLU A 184 -4.43 -26.48 -6.98
C GLU A 184 -4.13 -27.94 -6.63
N LYS A 185 -2.98 -28.45 -7.07
CA LYS A 185 -2.55 -29.83 -6.83
C LYS A 185 -1.07 -29.87 -6.53
N MET A 186 -0.69 -30.56 -5.46
CA MET A 186 0.71 -30.73 -5.06
C MET A 186 1.46 -31.71 -5.98
N ASP A 187 1.88 -31.24 -7.14
CA ASP A 187 2.64 -32.01 -8.13
C ASP A 187 4.14 -31.67 -8.15
N GLN A 188 4.86 -32.17 -9.16
CA GLN A 188 6.30 -31.94 -9.29
C GLN A 188 6.63 -30.48 -9.68
N ILE A 189 5.75 -29.80 -10.42
CA ILE A 189 5.94 -28.40 -10.82
C ILE A 189 5.86 -27.52 -9.57
N VAL A 190 4.82 -27.71 -8.77
CA VAL A 190 4.63 -26.96 -7.51
C VAL A 190 5.82 -27.12 -6.58
N LYS A 191 6.33 -28.35 -6.41
CA LYS A 191 7.52 -28.63 -5.60
C LYS A 191 8.76 -27.92 -6.12
N GLU A 192 8.94 -27.88 -7.44
CA GLU A 192 10.07 -27.21 -8.08
C GLU A 192 9.99 -25.69 -7.88
N VAL A 193 8.80 -25.09 -8.04
CA VAL A 193 8.57 -23.66 -7.79
C VAL A 193 8.93 -23.28 -6.35
N PHE A 194 8.49 -24.08 -5.37
CA PHE A 194 8.82 -23.83 -3.97
C PHE A 194 10.30 -24.01 -3.65
N ARG A 195 10.92 -25.07 -4.19
CA ARG A 195 12.38 -25.28 -4.07
C ARG A 195 13.14 -24.08 -4.60
N TYR A 196 12.75 -23.59 -5.79
CA TYR A 196 13.38 -22.43 -6.40
C TYR A 196 13.23 -21.17 -5.54
N TRP A 197 12.05 -20.89 -5.00
CA TRP A 197 11.83 -19.74 -4.12
C TRP A 197 12.63 -19.83 -2.82
N GLU A 198 12.76 -21.02 -2.25
CA GLU A 198 13.62 -21.27 -1.08
C GLU A 198 15.10 -21.02 -1.40
N GLU A 199 15.60 -21.56 -2.52
CA GLU A 199 16.97 -21.32 -3.01
C GLU A 199 17.26 -19.83 -3.25
N LYS A 200 16.28 -19.09 -3.78
CA LYS A 200 16.37 -17.64 -3.99
C LYS A 200 16.06 -16.81 -2.74
N ARG A 201 15.77 -17.45 -1.60
CA ARG A 201 15.41 -16.80 -0.33
C ARG A 201 14.26 -15.80 -0.49
N VAL A 202 13.28 -16.15 -1.32
CA VAL A 202 12.03 -15.41 -1.43
C VAL A 202 11.25 -15.58 -0.14
N LYS A 203 10.81 -14.47 0.45
CA LYS A 203 10.01 -14.50 1.68
C LYS A 203 8.59 -14.98 1.35
N LEU A 204 8.32 -16.26 1.55
CA LEU A 204 7.00 -16.87 1.37
C LEU A 204 6.20 -16.77 2.66
N PHE A 205 4.96 -16.29 2.57
CA PHE A 205 3.99 -16.45 3.64
C PHE A 205 3.59 -17.93 3.77
N LYS A 206 3.32 -18.35 5.01
CA LYS A 206 2.87 -19.71 5.33
C LYS A 206 1.53 -19.65 6.08
N PRO A 207 0.65 -20.66 5.91
CA PRO A 207 0.78 -21.77 4.97
C PRO A 207 0.66 -21.32 3.50
N ILE A 208 1.12 -22.16 2.58
CA ILE A 208 0.84 -21.95 1.16
C ILE A 208 -0.60 -22.40 0.91
N ILE A 209 -1.38 -21.56 0.25
CA ILE A 209 -2.83 -21.75 0.13
C ILE A 209 -3.15 -22.81 -0.91
N GLU A 210 -3.90 -23.83 -0.50
CA GLU A 210 -4.54 -24.74 -1.47
C GLU A 210 -5.82 -24.07 -1.99
N VAL A 211 -5.93 -23.96 -3.31
CA VAL A 211 -7.12 -23.39 -3.95
C VAL A 211 -8.26 -24.38 -3.78
N THR A 212 -9.27 -23.99 -2.99
CA THR A 212 -10.47 -24.78 -2.80
C THR A 212 -11.54 -24.39 -3.83
N ARG A 213 -12.37 -25.37 -4.16
CA ARG A 213 -13.52 -25.15 -5.06
C ARG A 213 -14.49 -24.18 -4.42
N GLU A 214 -14.78 -24.35 -3.14
CA GLU A 214 -15.74 -23.55 -2.38
C GLU A 214 -15.34 -22.07 -2.38
N PHE A 215 -14.06 -21.75 -2.20
CA PHE A 215 -13.62 -20.36 -2.23
C PHE A 215 -13.66 -19.75 -3.64
N THR A 216 -13.40 -20.57 -4.66
CA THR A 216 -13.56 -20.13 -6.05
C THR A 216 -15.02 -19.84 -6.39
N GLU A 217 -15.93 -20.73 -5.97
CA GLU A 217 -17.37 -20.56 -6.18
C GLU A 217 -17.90 -19.34 -5.43
N SER A 218 -17.47 -19.12 -4.18
CA SER A 218 -17.92 -17.98 -3.39
C SER A 218 -17.59 -16.63 -4.07
N ILE A 219 -16.39 -16.49 -4.63
CA ILE A 219 -15.98 -15.30 -5.39
C ILE A 219 -16.90 -15.06 -6.60
N GLY A 220 -17.19 -16.11 -7.38
CA GLY A 220 -18.06 -16.00 -8.55
C GLY A 220 -19.51 -15.68 -8.22
N LEU A 221 -19.98 -16.11 -7.05
CA LEU A 221 -21.33 -15.82 -6.52
C LEU A 221 -21.41 -14.45 -5.83
N GLY A 222 -20.27 -13.80 -5.56
CA GLY A 222 -20.23 -12.58 -4.74
C GLY A 222 -20.60 -12.83 -3.29
N GLU A 223 -20.40 -14.07 -2.82
CA GLU A 223 -20.64 -14.49 -1.44
C GLU A 223 -19.31 -14.70 -0.73
N PHE A 224 -19.22 -14.22 0.50
CA PHE A 224 -17.98 -14.32 1.25
C PHE A 224 -17.80 -15.73 1.79
N ILE A 225 -16.56 -16.21 1.75
CA ILE A 225 -16.25 -17.60 2.07
C ILE A 225 -16.71 -18.01 3.49
N TRP A 226 -16.70 -17.09 4.45
CA TRP A 226 -17.17 -17.36 5.82
C TRP A 226 -18.67 -17.60 5.92
N ASP A 227 -19.46 -17.02 5.01
CA ASP A 227 -20.91 -17.20 4.97
C ASP A 227 -21.27 -18.38 4.03
N TYR A 228 -20.54 -18.53 2.92
CA TYR A 228 -20.75 -19.57 1.91
C TYR A 228 -20.33 -20.97 2.35
N ALA A 229 -19.12 -21.11 2.90
CA ALA A 229 -18.56 -22.40 3.34
C ALA A 229 -17.70 -22.20 4.61
N PRO A 230 -18.31 -22.01 5.80
CA PRO A 230 -17.60 -21.65 7.04
C PRO A 230 -16.56 -22.67 7.51
N ASP A 231 -16.70 -23.94 7.11
CA ASP A 231 -15.78 -25.03 7.45
C ASP A 231 -14.67 -25.25 6.40
N CYS A 232 -14.62 -24.42 5.35
CA CYS A 232 -13.66 -24.53 4.26
C CYS A 232 -12.21 -24.49 4.79
N LYS A 233 -11.36 -25.37 4.25
CA LYS A 233 -9.92 -25.42 4.58
C LYS A 233 -9.24 -24.06 4.37
N SER A 234 -9.58 -23.33 3.31
CA SER A 234 -8.99 -22.03 3.02
C SER A 234 -9.19 -21.02 4.16
N ILE A 235 -10.29 -21.06 4.91
CA ILE A 235 -10.50 -20.16 6.07
C ILE A 235 -9.44 -20.40 7.15
N LYS A 236 -9.11 -21.67 7.42
CA LYS A 236 -8.07 -22.03 8.39
C LYS A 236 -6.70 -21.56 7.91
N ASP A 237 -6.39 -21.81 6.63
CA ASP A 237 -5.13 -21.43 6.01
C ASP A 237 -4.94 -19.89 6.03
N TYR A 238 -5.97 -19.12 5.67
CA TYR A 238 -5.92 -17.65 5.73
C TYR A 238 -5.89 -17.09 7.14
N ARG A 239 -6.46 -17.78 8.14
CA ARG A 239 -6.33 -17.38 9.54
C ARG A 239 -4.89 -17.44 10.03
N GLU A 240 -4.19 -18.52 9.72
CA GLU A 240 -2.75 -18.66 10.05
C GLU A 240 -1.91 -17.65 9.25
N LEU A 241 -2.15 -17.55 7.95
CA LEU A 241 -1.43 -16.61 7.08
C LEU A 241 -1.64 -15.16 7.53
N SER A 242 -2.86 -14.79 7.92
CA SER A 242 -3.17 -13.43 8.39
C SER A 242 -2.49 -13.10 9.70
N GLN A 243 -2.22 -14.09 10.57
CA GLN A 243 -1.42 -13.87 11.77
C GLN A 243 0.03 -13.51 11.42
N ASP A 244 0.64 -14.23 10.49
CA ASP A 244 2.00 -13.92 10.00
C ASP A 244 2.04 -12.57 9.27
N PHE A 245 1.00 -12.28 8.48
CA PHE A 245 0.79 -10.97 7.87
C PHE A 245 0.76 -9.85 8.91
N LEU A 246 -0.05 -9.98 9.97
CA LEU A 246 -0.12 -9.01 11.05
C LEU A 246 1.22 -8.83 11.76
N ASN A 247 1.94 -9.93 12.04
CA ASN A 247 3.25 -9.89 12.67
C ASN A 247 4.27 -9.16 11.78
N THR A 248 4.28 -9.46 10.49
CA THR A 248 5.13 -8.78 9.49
C THR A 248 4.80 -7.29 9.41
N CYS A 249 3.54 -6.92 9.54
CA CYS A 249 3.09 -5.53 9.45
C CYS A 249 3.16 -4.77 10.78
N SER A 250 3.38 -5.46 11.90
CA SER A 250 3.37 -4.85 13.23
C SER A 250 4.54 -3.88 13.37
N ARG A 251 4.21 -2.63 13.74
CA ARG A 251 5.21 -1.59 13.98
C ARG A 251 5.92 -1.86 15.30
N LYS A 252 7.24 -1.75 15.31
CA LYS A 252 8.02 -1.74 16.55
C LYS A 252 7.53 -0.58 17.41
N ILE A 253 7.38 -0.79 18.72
CA ILE A 253 6.99 0.28 19.64
C ILE A 253 8.18 0.65 20.50
N VAL A 254 8.52 1.93 20.54
CA VAL A 254 9.60 2.47 21.38
C VAL A 254 9.02 3.61 22.22
N ARG A 255 9.27 3.57 23.54
CA ARG A 255 8.71 4.54 24.48
C ARG A 255 9.80 5.17 25.35
N SER A 256 9.74 6.48 25.51
CA SER A 256 10.53 7.26 26.49
C SER A 256 12.03 6.98 26.46
N LYS A 257 12.58 6.76 25.27
CA LYS A 257 14.00 6.47 25.06
C LYS A 257 14.73 7.70 24.56
N VAL A 258 16.01 7.80 24.91
CA VAL A 258 16.98 8.67 24.23
C VAL A 258 17.63 7.84 23.13
N LEU A 259 17.60 8.35 21.90
CA LEU A 259 17.99 7.61 20.69
C LEU A 259 18.93 8.45 19.84
N GLU A 260 19.92 7.79 19.24
CA GLU A 260 20.89 8.39 18.31
C GLU A 260 20.64 7.93 16.85
N ASP A 261 19.60 7.12 16.62
CA ASP A 261 19.19 6.65 15.31
C ASP A 261 17.66 6.54 15.23
N VAL A 262 17.14 6.40 14.00
CA VAL A 262 15.71 6.20 13.72
C VAL A 262 15.52 4.95 12.87
N ASP A 263 14.55 4.14 13.26
CA ASP A 263 14.14 2.92 12.57
C ASP A 263 12.86 3.18 11.74
N ASP A 264 12.75 2.49 10.61
CA ASP A 264 11.53 2.39 9.83
C ASP A 264 10.43 1.64 10.58
N GLY A 265 9.18 1.85 10.20
CA GLY A 265 8.03 1.08 10.70
C GLY A 265 7.90 1.10 12.22
N THR A 266 8.29 2.19 12.87
CA THR A 266 8.37 2.27 14.34
C THR A 266 7.46 3.37 14.88
N ASN A 267 6.69 3.03 15.91
CA ASN A 267 5.89 3.98 16.68
C ASN A 267 6.70 4.42 17.91
N TYR A 268 7.16 5.66 17.89
CA TYR A 268 7.88 6.32 18.97
C TYR A 268 6.93 7.16 19.81
N TYR A 269 6.95 6.95 21.13
CA TYR A 269 6.15 7.73 22.08
C TYR A 269 7.08 8.38 23.11
N GLY A 270 7.06 9.71 23.20
CA GLY A 270 7.83 10.46 24.20
C GLY A 270 9.35 10.27 24.10
N CYS A 271 9.87 9.93 22.92
CA CYS A 271 11.30 9.69 22.72
C CYS A 271 12.06 11.00 22.44
N THR A 272 13.33 11.07 22.86
CA THR A 272 14.24 12.17 22.56
C THR A 272 15.32 11.71 21.59
N PHE A 273 15.49 12.42 20.47
CA PHE A 273 16.43 12.07 19.41
C PHE A 273 17.61 13.04 19.36
N PHE A 274 18.81 12.49 19.38
CA PHE A 274 20.08 13.18 19.11
C PHE A 274 20.72 12.56 17.87
N LEU A 275 20.14 12.84 16.70
CA LEU A 275 20.59 12.27 15.44
C LEU A 275 21.90 12.93 14.99
N PRO A 276 22.90 12.16 14.53
CA PRO A 276 24.09 12.69 13.89
C PRO A 276 23.77 13.69 12.77
N GLU A 277 24.29 14.91 12.90
CA GLU A 277 24.01 16.01 11.97
C GLU A 277 24.58 15.79 10.57
N THR A 278 25.55 14.89 10.40
CA THR A 278 26.16 14.58 9.10
C THR A 278 25.43 13.49 8.31
N LYS A 279 24.47 12.80 8.94
CA LYS A 279 23.75 11.68 8.35
C LYS A 279 22.42 12.15 7.81
N PHE A 280 22.12 11.75 6.58
CA PHE A 280 20.77 11.86 6.06
C PHE A 280 19.98 10.59 6.33
N TYR A 281 18.72 10.76 6.72
CA TYR A 281 17.82 9.69 7.07
C TYR A 281 16.77 9.48 5.99
N GLN A 282 16.42 8.23 5.74
CA GLN A 282 15.22 7.86 5.02
C GLN A 282 14.40 7.06 6.00
N VAL A 283 13.34 7.66 6.51
CA VAL A 283 12.48 7.05 7.53
C VAL A 283 11.12 6.86 6.91
N LEU A 284 10.63 5.63 6.98
CA LEU A 284 9.37 5.23 6.39
C LEU A 284 8.41 4.69 7.43
N CYS A 285 7.13 4.99 7.24
CA CYS A 285 6.05 4.36 7.98
C CYS A 285 6.21 4.46 9.51
N SER A 286 6.87 5.49 10.04
CA SER A 286 7.09 5.66 11.48
C SER A 286 6.20 6.75 12.04
N ARG A 287 5.66 6.53 13.24
CA ARG A 287 4.85 7.55 13.94
C ARG A 287 5.64 8.07 15.12
N PHE A 288 5.70 9.39 15.26
CA PHE A 288 6.35 10.07 16.36
C PHE A 288 5.28 10.83 17.12
N GLU A 289 5.12 10.52 18.39
CA GLU A 289 4.11 11.13 19.24
C GLU A 289 4.75 11.67 20.51
N HIS A 290 4.61 12.97 20.76
CA HIS A 290 5.27 13.67 21.87
C HIS A 290 6.81 13.52 21.87
N CYS A 291 7.41 13.29 20.70
CA CYS A 291 8.86 13.15 20.57
C CYS A 291 9.59 14.50 20.47
N SER A 292 10.86 14.53 20.86
CA SER A 292 11.71 15.72 20.79
C SER A 292 12.98 15.44 19.99
N PHE A 293 13.18 16.17 18.90
CA PHE A 293 14.40 16.15 18.08
C PHE A 293 15.30 17.31 18.51
N ARG A 294 16.48 16.96 19.04
CA ARG A 294 17.39 17.89 19.76
C ARG A 294 18.64 18.28 18.98
N SER A 295 18.79 17.78 17.76
CA SER A 295 19.89 18.11 16.84
C SER A 295 19.34 18.58 15.49
N LYS A 296 20.21 19.09 14.61
CA LYS A 296 19.88 19.27 13.20
C LYS A 296 19.54 17.92 12.58
N ILE A 297 18.37 17.85 11.93
CA ILE A 297 17.88 16.64 11.26
C ILE A 297 17.76 16.87 9.77
N GLN A 298 18.19 15.87 9.01
CA GLN A 298 18.22 15.89 7.56
C GLN A 298 17.59 14.60 7.04
N PHE A 299 16.51 14.71 6.28
CA PHE A 299 15.83 13.57 5.69
C PHE A 299 15.86 13.62 4.17
N HIS A 300 15.95 12.47 3.52
CA HIS A 300 15.70 12.31 2.08
C HIS A 300 14.29 11.77 1.78
N SER A 301 13.58 11.27 2.80
CA SER A 301 12.20 10.81 2.67
C SER A 301 11.60 10.65 4.07
N LEU A 302 10.32 11.05 4.18
CA LEU A 302 9.48 10.92 5.39
C LEU A 302 8.14 10.26 5.06
N ARG A 303 8.12 9.46 4.01
CA ARG A 303 6.89 8.86 3.48
C ARG A 303 6.21 7.96 4.52
N GLY A 304 4.90 8.16 4.66
CA GLY A 304 4.08 7.43 5.63
C GLY A 304 4.43 7.72 7.10
N CYS A 305 5.28 8.73 7.35
CA CYS A 305 5.60 9.19 8.69
C CYS A 305 4.60 10.23 9.18
N GLU A 306 4.39 10.25 10.48
CA GLU A 306 3.48 11.17 11.14
C GLU A 306 4.16 11.75 12.38
N PHE A 307 4.07 13.07 12.56
CA PHE A 307 4.59 13.78 13.71
C PHE A 307 3.43 14.42 14.47
N VAL A 308 3.15 13.90 15.66
CA VAL A 308 2.04 14.35 16.51
C VAL A 308 2.62 14.98 17.77
N ASN A 309 2.44 16.29 17.91
CA ASN A 309 2.95 17.06 19.05
C ASN A 309 4.47 16.88 19.27
N CYS A 310 5.23 16.84 18.18
CA CYS A 310 6.68 16.74 18.24
C CYS A 310 7.35 18.11 18.35
N GLY A 311 8.52 18.17 19.00
CA GLY A 311 9.33 19.38 19.10
C GLY A 311 10.64 19.25 18.34
N PHE A 312 10.96 20.25 17.52
CA PHE A 312 12.19 20.33 16.72
C PHE A 312 13.00 21.54 17.15
N SER A 313 14.10 21.34 17.90
CA SER A 313 14.87 22.47 18.45
C SER A 313 15.75 23.16 17.41
N ASP A 314 16.19 22.43 16.39
CA ASP A 314 17.20 22.88 15.42
C ASP A 314 16.70 22.78 13.97
N GLU A 315 17.58 22.90 12.97
CA GLU A 315 17.21 22.79 11.55
C GLU A 315 16.54 21.44 11.24
N PHE A 316 15.39 21.51 10.57
CA PHE A 316 14.70 20.37 9.96
C PHE A 316 14.72 20.56 8.45
N LEU A 317 15.64 19.85 7.80
CA LEU A 317 15.82 19.80 6.36
C LEU A 317 15.17 18.52 5.79
N LEU A 318 14.37 18.68 4.75
CA LEU A 318 13.93 17.60 3.86
C LEU A 318 14.53 17.87 2.47
N ASP A 319 15.38 16.96 2.03
CA ASP A 319 16.07 17.00 0.74
C ASP A 319 15.41 16.03 -0.24
N LEU A 320 14.74 16.60 -1.24
CA LEU A 320 14.12 15.91 -2.36
C LEU A 320 14.77 16.31 -3.69
N SER A 321 16.02 16.81 -3.68
CA SER A 321 16.69 17.26 -4.90
C SER A 321 17.03 16.10 -5.84
N ASP A 322 17.06 16.38 -7.15
CA ASP A 322 17.53 15.45 -8.19
C ASP A 322 16.85 14.07 -8.14
N LEU A 323 15.56 14.05 -7.83
CA LEU A 323 14.73 12.85 -7.76
C LEU A 323 13.90 12.64 -9.05
N ASN A 324 14.07 13.51 -10.05
CA ASN A 324 13.24 13.57 -11.26
C ASN A 324 11.74 13.63 -10.95
N LEU A 325 11.40 14.31 -9.86
CA LEU A 325 10.01 14.49 -9.46
C LEU A 325 9.30 15.37 -10.48
N THR A 326 8.21 14.85 -11.02
CA THR A 326 7.19 15.65 -11.72
C THR A 326 6.16 16.20 -10.73
N ARG A 327 6.09 15.62 -9.53
CA ARG A 327 5.17 15.97 -8.45
C ARG A 327 5.83 15.96 -7.08
N LEU A 328 5.37 16.84 -6.19
CA LEU A 328 5.76 16.81 -4.80
C LEU A 328 5.09 15.64 -4.07
N PRO A 329 5.84 14.84 -3.29
CA PRO A 329 5.24 13.83 -2.44
C PRO A 329 4.24 14.44 -1.45
N TRP A 330 3.03 13.88 -1.39
CA TRP A 330 1.94 14.45 -0.57
C TRP A 330 2.28 14.54 0.92
N TYR A 331 3.17 13.68 1.43
CA TYR A 331 3.56 13.68 2.85
C TYR A 331 4.25 14.99 3.25
N ILE A 332 4.71 15.80 2.30
CA ILE A 332 5.15 17.17 2.58
C ILE A 332 3.99 17.96 3.20
N TYR A 333 2.77 17.73 2.74
CA TYR A 333 1.55 18.40 3.24
C TYR A 333 1.05 17.90 4.60
N THR A 334 1.77 16.97 5.24
CA THR A 334 1.51 16.60 6.64
C THR A 334 2.53 17.17 7.60
N ILE A 335 3.64 17.71 7.09
CA ILE A 335 4.75 18.23 7.89
C ILE A 335 4.57 19.74 8.01
N ARG A 336 4.42 20.24 9.24
CA ARG A 336 4.23 21.68 9.50
C ARG A 336 5.50 22.39 9.99
N ASP A 337 6.39 21.67 10.66
CA ASP A 337 7.59 22.22 11.30
C ASP A 337 8.83 22.22 10.38
N LEU A 338 8.65 22.02 9.07
CA LEU A 338 9.74 21.93 8.11
C LEU A 338 10.39 23.30 7.88
N LYS A 339 11.68 23.43 8.19
CA LYS A 339 12.42 24.71 8.07
C LYS A 339 13.03 24.91 6.69
N THR A 340 13.56 23.84 6.11
CA THR A 340 14.19 23.87 4.78
C THR A 340 13.67 22.69 3.95
N LEU A 341 13.26 22.97 2.71
CA LEU A 341 12.88 21.98 1.71
C LEU A 341 13.71 22.18 0.46
N ASP A 342 14.54 21.20 0.11
CA ASP A 342 15.27 21.19 -1.16
C ASP A 342 14.49 20.37 -2.19
N ILE A 343 14.10 21.01 -3.28
CA ILE A 343 13.39 20.39 -4.41
C ILE A 343 14.11 20.69 -5.72
N SER A 344 15.38 21.10 -5.65
CA SER A 344 16.17 21.48 -6.82
C SER A 344 16.41 20.30 -7.77
N GLY A 345 16.57 20.59 -9.06
CA GLY A 345 16.79 19.54 -10.07
C GLY A 345 15.57 18.67 -10.40
N ASN A 346 14.37 19.05 -9.93
CA ASN A 346 13.10 18.40 -10.29
C ASN A 346 12.30 19.22 -11.30
N SER A 347 11.34 18.59 -11.99
CA SER A 347 10.47 19.21 -13.00
C SER A 347 9.05 19.37 -12.47
N LEU A 348 8.87 20.22 -11.45
CA LEU A 348 7.58 20.42 -10.78
C LEU A 348 6.73 21.49 -11.47
N GLY A 349 5.44 21.22 -11.64
CA GLY A 349 4.48 22.18 -12.22
C GLY A 349 4.09 23.34 -11.28
N ASP A 350 3.58 24.43 -11.86
CA ASP A 350 3.20 25.67 -11.13
C ASP A 350 2.17 25.43 -10.01
N GLN A 351 1.24 24.50 -10.21
CA GLN A 351 0.23 24.14 -9.22
C GLN A 351 0.84 23.49 -7.97
N SER A 352 1.83 22.60 -8.14
CA SER A 352 2.57 21.99 -7.01
C SER A 352 3.27 23.07 -6.19
N MET A 353 3.85 24.07 -6.87
CA MET A 353 4.54 25.16 -6.18
C MET A 353 3.59 26.07 -5.41
N ARG A 354 2.40 26.32 -5.95
CA ARG A 354 1.38 27.12 -5.27
C ARG A 354 0.90 26.42 -4.00
N LEU A 355 0.51 25.14 -4.10
CA LEU A 355 0.05 24.36 -2.96
C LEU A 355 1.13 24.26 -1.86
N LEU A 356 2.39 24.10 -2.26
CA LEU A 356 3.51 24.06 -1.33
C LEU A 356 3.65 25.38 -0.55
N LEU A 357 3.59 26.53 -1.21
CA LEU A 357 3.71 27.84 -0.57
C LEU A 357 2.52 28.15 0.34
N GLU A 358 1.31 27.67 0.01
CA GLU A 358 0.13 27.76 0.87
C GLU A 358 0.28 26.88 2.13
N HIS A 359 0.90 25.70 2.01
CA HIS A 359 1.08 24.77 3.12
C HIS A 359 2.24 25.12 4.06
N LEU A 360 3.37 25.56 3.49
CA LEU A 360 4.62 25.84 4.19
C LEU A 360 5.10 27.29 3.95
N PRO A 361 4.35 28.29 4.43
CA PRO A 361 4.62 29.70 4.13
C PRO A 361 5.98 30.19 4.66
N ASP A 362 6.45 29.62 5.78
CA ASP A 362 7.69 30.01 6.46
C ASP A 362 8.89 29.11 6.10
N CYS A 363 8.69 28.11 5.24
CA CYS A 363 9.75 27.17 4.86
C CYS A 363 10.68 27.77 3.81
N ARG A 364 11.99 27.63 4.01
CA ARG A 364 12.99 27.98 3.00
C ARG A 364 13.00 26.91 1.91
N ILE A 365 12.51 27.26 0.73
CA ILE A 365 12.49 26.37 -0.44
C ILE A 365 13.73 26.62 -1.30
N ILE A 366 14.50 25.57 -1.57
CA ILE A 366 15.61 25.56 -2.54
C ILE A 366 15.08 24.92 -3.84
N ARG A 367 15.29 25.60 -4.98
CA ARG A 367 14.75 25.22 -6.29
C ARG A 367 15.86 25.09 -7.32
#